data_AF-A0AA39ZZ47-F1
#
_entry.id   AF-A0AA39ZZ47-F1
#
_cell.length_a   1.000
_cell.length_b   1.000
_cell.length_c   1.000
_cell.angle_alpha   90.00
_cell.angle_beta   90.00
_cell.angle_gamma   90.00
#
_symmetry.space_group_name_H-M   'P 1'
#
loop_
_entity.id
_entity.type
_entity.pdbx_description
1 polymer ?
#
loop_
_entity_poly.entity_id
_entity_poly.type
_entity_poly.pdbx_seq_one_letter_code
_entity_poly.pdbx_strand_id
1 'polypeptide(L)'
;MEAKVRSFNNLPRSKKVPSGLLPNHWVFGVCHVDMHPPGDLVLAINPQSEYLNQAGPAQILSLPTTREKAEATIPYLLDAFANPTAIDPSNPTFAPWTWSTLDPDMAQAIEDGLKRHDVKPALCKVGVCTAEERDILETARARLLSTLTGVLEDIEPDAVSLGDSAKCHGCGMSRECFFQPLKRCARCGEAFYHSRECQKKHWKHHKPMCCTPGASPSLNAHNYYNTKAPTDPEAQALMSALRLEGHPNRGGTALPLHRLILTGQDTPEKMRLLFGPQYESTLTEDHENARVGYLLDPPPGSPWHVLNAFMNDPSLVRSLRPATEAEKQKVEEVREIQALIRLRVGAGKSPSSADMQAILKTFGPNWSTKLPTYTLAANTMDQGVPAGGYRSF
;
A
#
# COMPACT_ATOMS: atom_id res chain seq x y z
N MET A 1 -25.44 -23.21 7.30
CA MET A 1 -26.22 -22.04 6.86
C MET A 1 -26.95 -21.37 8.04
N GLU A 2 -27.82 -22.07 8.76
CA GLU A 2 -28.63 -21.52 9.87
C GLU A 2 -27.85 -20.66 10.88
N ALA A 3 -26.66 -21.09 11.32
CA ALA A 3 -25.84 -20.32 12.25
C ALA A 3 -25.42 -18.95 11.68
N LYS A 4 -25.11 -18.88 10.37
CA LYS A 4 -24.74 -17.65 9.67
C LYS A 4 -25.94 -16.72 9.54
N VAL A 5 -27.10 -17.27 9.16
CA VAL A 5 -28.38 -16.53 9.11
C VAL A 5 -28.71 -15.95 10.48
N ARG A 6 -28.62 -16.75 11.55
CA ARG A 6 -28.89 -16.30 12.91
C ARG A 6 -27.95 -15.17 13.32
N SER A 7 -26.65 -15.32 13.07
CA SER A 7 -25.65 -14.28 13.37
C SER A 7 -25.96 -12.99 12.61
N PHE A 8 -26.17 -13.07 11.29
CA PHE A 8 -26.46 -11.93 10.44
C PHE A 8 -27.77 -11.23 10.80
N ASN A 9 -28.84 -11.99 11.06
CA ASN A 9 -30.13 -11.44 11.48
C ASN A 9 -30.03 -10.70 12.83
N ASN A 10 -29.06 -11.02 13.68
CA ASN A 10 -28.85 -10.38 14.98
C ASN A 10 -27.97 -9.12 14.91
N LEU A 11 -27.36 -8.82 13.76
CA LEU A 11 -26.52 -7.63 13.62
C LEU A 11 -27.35 -6.34 13.80
N PRO A 12 -26.76 -5.30 14.44
CA PRO A 12 -27.34 -3.97 14.45
C PRO A 12 -27.60 -3.47 13.03
N ARG A 13 -28.71 -2.78 12.82
CA ARG A 13 -29.09 -2.25 11.50
C ARG A 13 -29.61 -0.83 11.62
N SER A 14 -28.89 0.12 11.02
CA SER A 14 -29.26 1.53 10.98
C SER A 14 -29.23 2.06 9.54
N LYS A 15 -29.98 3.13 9.25
CA LYS A 15 -29.99 3.79 7.92
C LYS A 15 -28.64 4.36 7.52
N LYS A 16 -27.78 4.63 8.51
CA LYS A 16 -26.45 5.18 8.33
C LYS A 16 -25.39 4.22 8.86
N VAL A 17 -24.17 4.32 8.35
CA VAL A 17 -23.02 3.59 8.91
C VAL A 17 -22.74 4.11 10.35
N PRO A 18 -21.96 3.39 11.19
CA PRO A 18 -21.75 3.74 12.59
C PRO A 18 -21.25 5.17 12.86
N SER A 19 -20.56 5.81 11.90
CA SER A 19 -20.18 7.22 11.99
C SER A 19 -21.36 8.19 12.01
N GLY A 20 -22.56 7.75 11.61
CA GLY A 20 -23.75 8.59 11.51
C GLY A 20 -23.74 9.59 10.35
N LEU A 21 -22.70 9.56 9.50
CA LEU A 21 -22.52 10.52 8.40
C LEU A 21 -23.07 10.00 7.07
N LEU A 22 -22.74 8.76 6.71
CA LEU A 22 -22.99 8.20 5.38
C LEU A 22 -24.14 7.19 5.38
N PRO A 23 -24.87 7.01 4.26
CA PRO A 23 -25.87 5.96 4.10
C PRO A 23 -25.25 4.57 4.26
N ASN A 24 -25.99 3.68 4.91
CA ASN A 24 -25.63 2.26 5.05
C ASN A 24 -26.05 1.48 3.79
N HIS A 25 -25.57 1.93 2.62
CA HIS A 25 -25.76 1.28 1.33
C HIS A 25 -24.48 0.54 0.92
N TRP A 26 -24.63 -0.67 0.36
CA TRP A 26 -23.52 -1.52 -0.01
C TRP A 26 -23.70 -2.10 -1.41
N VAL A 27 -22.61 -2.17 -2.17
CA VAL A 27 -22.57 -2.82 -3.48
C VAL A 27 -21.70 -4.06 -3.35
N PHE A 28 -22.16 -5.21 -3.83
CA PHE A 28 -21.40 -6.45 -3.70
C PHE A 28 -21.28 -7.22 -5.02
N GLY A 29 -20.21 -8.00 -5.12
CA GLY A 29 -19.92 -8.86 -6.26
C GLY A 29 -19.00 -10.02 -5.89
N VAL A 30 -18.75 -10.88 -6.88
CA VAL A 30 -17.88 -12.06 -6.74
C VAL A 30 -16.70 -11.89 -7.69
N CYS A 31 -15.48 -12.05 -7.20
CA CYS A 31 -14.28 -11.98 -8.03
C CYS A 31 -13.40 -13.23 -7.86
N HIS A 32 -12.86 -13.70 -8.97
CA HIS A 32 -11.82 -14.73 -8.96
C HIS A 32 -10.50 -14.15 -8.45
N VAL A 33 -9.78 -14.93 -7.64
CA VAL A 33 -8.43 -14.64 -7.17
C VAL A 33 -7.53 -15.85 -7.40
N ASP A 34 -6.39 -15.61 -8.02
CA ASP A 34 -5.36 -16.63 -8.29
C ASP A 34 -4.51 -16.91 -7.03
N MET A 35 -5.18 -17.29 -5.93
CA MET A 35 -4.50 -17.76 -4.71
C MET A 35 -4.05 -19.22 -4.86
N HIS A 36 -3.31 -19.77 -3.89
CA HIS A 36 -2.98 -21.20 -3.87
C HIS A 36 -3.62 -21.87 -2.62
N PRO A 37 -4.78 -22.55 -2.76
CA PRO A 37 -5.51 -22.83 -4.01
C PRO A 37 -6.31 -21.63 -4.56
N PRO A 38 -6.60 -21.59 -5.87
CA PRO A 38 -7.37 -20.52 -6.48
C PRO A 38 -8.82 -20.58 -6.00
N GLY A 39 -9.48 -19.43 -5.96
CA GLY A 39 -10.85 -19.36 -5.48
C GLY A 39 -11.51 -18.03 -5.78
N ASP A 40 -12.74 -17.90 -5.34
CA ASP A 40 -13.56 -16.72 -5.52
C ASP A 40 -13.78 -16.04 -4.16
N LEU A 41 -13.72 -14.71 -4.15
CA LEU A 41 -14.05 -13.87 -3.01
C LEU A 41 -15.38 -13.16 -3.26
N VAL A 42 -16.19 -13.05 -2.22
CA VAL A 42 -17.34 -12.14 -2.18
C VAL A 42 -16.86 -10.82 -1.58
N LEU A 43 -17.03 -9.74 -2.33
CA LEU A 43 -16.66 -8.38 -1.93
C LEU A 43 -17.93 -7.57 -1.72
N ALA A 44 -18.00 -6.77 -0.65
CA ALA A 44 -19.05 -5.80 -0.41
C ALA A 44 -18.43 -4.46 -0.02
N ILE A 45 -18.70 -3.40 -0.79
CA ILE A 45 -18.16 -2.06 -0.58
C ILE A 45 -19.26 -1.06 -0.26
N ASN A 46 -19.01 -0.16 0.69
CA ASN A 46 -19.80 1.06 0.83
C ASN A 46 -19.29 2.11 -0.18
N PRO A 47 -20.09 2.52 -1.19
CA PRO A 47 -19.58 3.36 -2.26
C PRO A 47 -19.06 4.74 -1.83
N GLN A 48 -19.58 5.29 -0.73
CA GLN A 48 -19.21 6.63 -0.28
C GLN A 48 -17.99 6.65 0.65
N SER A 49 -17.85 5.63 1.49
CA SER A 49 -16.70 5.54 2.40
C SER A 49 -15.56 4.69 1.84
N GLU A 50 -15.78 4.02 0.70
CA GLU A 50 -14.90 2.99 0.13
C GLU A 50 -14.57 1.85 1.10
N TYR A 51 -15.37 1.67 2.15
CA TYR A 51 -15.11 0.65 3.16
C TYR A 51 -15.47 -0.72 2.60
N LEU A 52 -14.51 -1.65 2.65
CA LEU A 52 -14.59 -2.96 2.00
C LEU A 52 -14.71 -4.08 3.03
N ASN A 53 -15.76 -4.89 2.88
CA ASN A 53 -15.91 -6.18 3.52
C ASN A 53 -15.64 -7.29 2.50
N GLN A 54 -15.07 -8.40 2.96
CA GLN A 54 -14.82 -9.56 2.11
C GLN A 54 -15.01 -10.87 2.86
N ALA A 55 -15.30 -11.93 2.11
CA ALA A 55 -15.34 -13.31 2.59
C ALA A 55 -14.95 -14.30 1.48
N GLY A 56 -14.36 -15.43 1.86
CA GLY A 56 -13.88 -16.47 0.95
C GLY A 56 -12.59 -17.12 1.50
N PRO A 57 -11.88 -17.94 0.70
CA PRO A 57 -12.18 -18.31 -0.69
C PRO A 57 -13.33 -19.32 -0.83
N ALA A 58 -13.95 -19.34 -2.02
CA ALA A 58 -15.01 -20.27 -2.42
C ALA A 58 -14.89 -20.70 -3.90
N GLN A 59 -15.75 -21.60 -4.38
CA GLN A 59 -15.86 -21.96 -5.80
C GLN A 59 -17.26 -21.59 -6.29
N ILE A 60 -17.45 -20.32 -6.63
CA ILE A 60 -18.75 -19.72 -6.95
C ILE A 60 -18.87 -19.53 -8.46
N LEU A 61 -17.90 -18.86 -9.09
CA LEU A 61 -17.96 -18.46 -10.50
C LEU A 61 -17.95 -19.64 -11.47
N SER A 62 -17.41 -20.78 -11.04
CA SER A 62 -17.36 -22.04 -11.78
C SER A 62 -18.71 -22.81 -11.80
N LEU A 63 -19.68 -22.40 -10.99
CA LEU A 63 -21.00 -23.05 -10.97
C LEU A 63 -21.79 -22.73 -12.26
N PRO A 64 -22.58 -23.67 -12.80
CA PRO A 64 -23.13 -23.53 -14.15
C PRO A 64 -24.32 -22.57 -14.24
N THR A 65 -25.13 -22.44 -13.19
CA THR A 65 -26.34 -21.58 -13.23
C THR A 65 -26.26 -20.39 -12.27
N THR A 66 -26.91 -19.28 -12.62
CA THR A 66 -27.03 -18.09 -11.74
C THR A 66 -27.62 -18.45 -10.38
N ARG A 67 -28.58 -19.38 -10.34
CA ARG A 67 -29.19 -19.86 -9.09
C ARG A 67 -28.18 -20.58 -8.20
N GLU A 68 -27.33 -21.44 -8.75
CA GLU A 68 -26.28 -22.13 -7.99
C GLU A 68 -25.20 -21.15 -7.53
N LYS A 69 -24.79 -20.20 -8.39
CA LYS A 69 -23.87 -19.11 -8.02
C LYS A 69 -24.44 -18.31 -6.84
N ALA A 70 -25.72 -17.94 -6.91
CA ALA A 70 -26.39 -17.20 -5.86
C ALA A 70 -26.40 -17.98 -4.54
N GLU A 71 -26.79 -19.26 -4.57
CA GLU A 71 -26.77 -20.11 -3.37
C GLU A 71 -25.38 -20.26 -2.75
N ALA A 72 -24.36 -20.43 -3.59
CA ALA A 72 -22.98 -20.48 -3.11
C ALA A 72 -22.47 -19.13 -2.59
N THR A 73 -22.99 -18.02 -3.08
CA THR A 73 -22.60 -16.65 -2.66
C THR A 73 -23.19 -16.27 -1.31
N ILE A 74 -24.45 -16.62 -1.03
CA ILE A 74 -25.17 -16.23 0.20
C ILE A 74 -24.36 -16.45 1.49
N PRO A 75 -23.81 -17.64 1.80
CA PRO A 75 -23.15 -17.84 3.09
C PRO A 75 -21.93 -16.92 3.28
N TYR A 76 -21.17 -16.66 2.20
CA TYR A 76 -20.02 -15.76 2.24
C TYR A 76 -20.45 -14.29 2.29
N LEU A 77 -21.55 -13.93 1.61
CA LEU A 77 -22.12 -12.60 1.73
C LEU A 77 -22.57 -12.30 3.17
N LEU A 78 -23.21 -13.26 3.85
CA LEU A 78 -23.59 -13.10 5.26
C LEU A 78 -22.35 -12.98 6.16
N ASP A 79 -21.32 -13.80 5.92
CA ASP A 79 -20.06 -13.72 6.66
C ASP A 79 -19.33 -12.40 6.46
N ALA A 80 -19.36 -11.82 5.27
CA ALA A 80 -18.69 -10.54 5.00
C ALA A 80 -19.18 -9.42 5.94
N PHE A 81 -20.41 -9.51 6.45
CA PHE A 81 -20.94 -8.56 7.44
C PHE A 81 -20.87 -9.07 8.89
N ALA A 82 -21.08 -10.37 9.11
CA ALA A 82 -21.13 -10.94 10.46
C ALA A 82 -19.75 -11.25 11.04
N ASN A 83 -18.80 -11.62 10.19
CA ASN A 83 -17.43 -12.03 10.52
C ASN A 83 -16.46 -11.48 9.46
N PRO A 84 -16.40 -10.14 9.25
CA PRO A 84 -15.55 -9.58 8.21
C PRO A 84 -14.11 -10.02 8.44
N THR A 85 -13.45 -10.49 7.39
CA THR A 85 -12.00 -10.73 7.41
C THR A 85 -11.29 -9.39 7.30
N ALA A 86 -11.51 -8.52 8.29
CA ALA A 86 -10.96 -7.18 8.32
C ALA A 86 -9.52 -7.21 8.83
N ILE A 87 -8.70 -6.29 8.31
CA ILE A 87 -7.36 -5.98 8.84
C ILE A 87 -7.47 -5.46 10.27
N ASP A 88 -8.61 -4.85 10.63
CA ASP A 88 -8.87 -4.30 11.94
C ASP A 88 -10.05 -5.02 12.63
N PRO A 89 -9.78 -5.86 13.66
CA PRO A 89 -10.80 -6.57 14.41
C PRO A 89 -11.66 -5.64 15.29
N SER A 90 -11.31 -4.36 15.43
CA SER A 90 -12.08 -3.38 16.20
C SER A 90 -13.29 -2.81 15.45
N ASN A 91 -13.41 -3.08 14.15
CA ASN A 91 -14.51 -2.55 13.36
C ASN A 91 -15.86 -3.16 13.80
N PRO A 92 -16.86 -2.32 14.11
CA PRO A 92 -18.17 -2.82 14.53
C PRO A 92 -18.86 -3.57 13.38
N THR A 93 -19.47 -4.70 13.68
CA THR A 93 -20.29 -5.46 12.73
C THR A 93 -21.71 -4.92 12.70
N PHE A 94 -22.26 -4.73 11.50
CA PHE A 94 -23.63 -4.24 11.30
C PHE A 94 -24.20 -4.77 9.98
N ALA A 95 -25.51 -4.96 9.93
CA ALA A 95 -26.21 -5.37 8.72
C ALA A 95 -26.41 -4.16 7.78
N PRO A 96 -26.39 -4.37 6.46
CA PRO A 96 -26.67 -3.32 5.49
C PRO A 96 -28.10 -2.80 5.63
N TRP A 97 -28.30 -1.50 5.38
CA TRP A 97 -29.65 -0.94 5.25
C TRP A 97 -30.23 -1.30 3.90
N THR A 98 -29.43 -1.13 2.85
CA THR A 98 -29.74 -1.52 1.48
C THR A 98 -28.49 -2.09 0.84
N TRP A 99 -28.65 -2.98 -0.12
CA TRP A 99 -27.55 -3.48 -0.91
C TRP A 99 -27.94 -3.81 -2.35
N SER A 100 -26.97 -3.79 -3.26
CA SER A 100 -27.15 -4.05 -4.67
C SER A 100 -26.01 -4.91 -5.23
N THR A 101 -26.26 -5.55 -6.38
CA THR A 101 -25.24 -6.29 -7.14
C THR A 101 -25.29 -5.92 -8.63
N LEU A 102 -24.29 -6.36 -9.39
CA LEU A 102 -24.07 -5.95 -10.78
C LEU A 102 -25.11 -6.51 -11.76
N ASP A 103 -25.58 -7.72 -11.49
CA ASP A 103 -26.38 -8.52 -12.40
C ASP A 103 -27.84 -8.66 -11.90
N PRO A 104 -28.85 -8.29 -12.71
CA PRO A 104 -30.25 -8.35 -12.30
C PRO A 104 -30.73 -9.76 -11.95
N ASP A 105 -30.29 -10.77 -12.69
CA ASP A 105 -30.69 -12.15 -12.46
C ASP A 105 -30.07 -12.69 -11.17
N MET A 106 -28.81 -12.32 -10.90
CA MET A 106 -28.12 -12.61 -9.64
C MET A 106 -28.80 -11.90 -8.47
N ALA A 107 -29.21 -10.63 -8.62
CA ALA A 107 -29.93 -9.90 -7.58
C ALA A 107 -31.22 -10.64 -7.17
N GLN A 108 -32.02 -11.03 -8.17
CA GLN A 108 -33.25 -11.80 -7.94
C GLN A 108 -32.97 -13.18 -7.32
N ALA A 109 -31.98 -13.91 -7.82
CA ALA A 109 -31.63 -15.24 -7.32
C ALA A 109 -31.10 -15.20 -5.87
N ILE A 110 -30.32 -14.18 -5.50
CA ILE A 110 -29.87 -13.94 -4.13
C ILE A 110 -31.07 -13.60 -3.25
N GLU A 111 -31.94 -12.69 -3.67
CA GLU A 111 -33.15 -12.32 -2.91
C GLU A 111 -34.01 -13.56 -2.59
N ASP A 112 -34.26 -14.42 -3.58
CA ASP A 112 -35.04 -15.64 -3.40
C ASP A 112 -34.32 -16.68 -2.54
N GLY A 113 -32.98 -16.75 -2.60
CA GLY A 113 -32.19 -17.58 -1.70
C GLY A 113 -32.23 -17.07 -0.25
N LEU A 114 -32.08 -15.76 -0.03
CA LEU A 114 -32.17 -15.16 1.31
C LEU A 114 -33.52 -15.43 1.97
N LYS A 115 -34.63 -15.33 1.21
CA LYS A 115 -35.98 -15.69 1.69
C LYS A 115 -36.07 -17.17 2.08
N ARG A 116 -35.50 -18.07 1.27
CA ARG A 116 -35.50 -19.52 1.54
C ARG A 116 -34.70 -19.91 2.78
N HIS A 117 -33.71 -19.10 3.16
CA HIS A 117 -32.88 -19.31 4.35
C HIS A 117 -33.35 -18.48 5.56
N ASP A 118 -34.59 -17.99 5.58
CA ASP A 118 -35.18 -17.25 6.71
C ASP A 118 -34.39 -16.00 7.13
N VAL A 119 -33.74 -15.33 6.18
CA VAL A 119 -33.19 -13.99 6.41
C VAL A 119 -34.35 -13.01 6.60
N LYS A 120 -34.20 -12.03 7.52
CA LYS A 120 -35.25 -11.05 7.82
C LYS A 120 -35.77 -10.40 6.52
N PRO A 121 -37.10 -10.30 6.29
CA PRO A 121 -37.65 -9.82 5.01
C PRO A 121 -37.10 -8.47 4.55
N ALA A 122 -36.81 -7.57 5.49
CA ALA A 122 -36.25 -6.25 5.19
C ALA A 122 -34.79 -6.27 4.70
N LEU A 123 -34.08 -7.39 4.82
CA LEU A 123 -32.72 -7.64 4.33
C LEU A 123 -32.71 -8.49 3.05
N CYS A 124 -33.81 -9.16 2.70
CA CYS A 124 -33.87 -9.99 1.50
C CYS A 124 -33.87 -9.18 0.20
N LYS A 125 -34.31 -7.92 0.23
CA LYS A 125 -34.39 -7.08 -0.97
C LYS A 125 -32.99 -6.72 -1.48
N VAL A 126 -32.67 -7.17 -2.69
CA VAL A 126 -31.39 -6.88 -3.37
C VAL A 126 -31.65 -6.00 -4.60
N GLY A 127 -30.99 -4.85 -4.67
CA GLY A 127 -31.06 -3.96 -5.83
C GLY A 127 -30.10 -4.33 -6.95
N VAL A 128 -30.23 -3.64 -8.07
CA VAL A 128 -29.23 -3.62 -9.15
C VAL A 128 -28.41 -2.35 -9.02
N CYS A 129 -27.09 -2.46 -9.13
CA CYS A 129 -26.20 -1.32 -8.98
C CYS A 129 -26.36 -0.30 -10.12
N THR A 130 -26.03 0.96 -9.84
CA THR A 130 -25.87 1.98 -10.87
C THR A 130 -24.54 1.78 -11.64
N ALA A 131 -24.34 2.54 -12.72
CA ALA A 131 -23.07 2.53 -13.45
C ALA A 131 -21.91 3.06 -12.59
N GLU A 132 -22.15 4.10 -11.79
CA GLU A 132 -21.15 4.67 -10.88
C GLU A 132 -20.76 3.67 -9.78
N GLU A 133 -21.75 2.99 -9.18
CA GLU A 133 -21.52 1.95 -8.18
C GLU A 133 -20.71 0.76 -8.73
N ARG A 134 -20.93 0.40 -10.01
CA ARG A 134 -20.15 -0.62 -10.71
C ARG A 134 -18.69 -0.21 -10.83
N ASP A 135 -18.41 1.01 -11.26
CA ASP A 135 -17.05 1.51 -11.41
C ASP A 135 -16.29 1.55 -10.07
N ILE A 136 -17.00 1.90 -8.99
CA ILE A 136 -16.45 1.85 -7.62
C ILE A 136 -16.11 0.42 -7.20
N LEU A 137 -17.02 -0.54 -7.43
CA LEU A 137 -16.77 -1.95 -7.10
C LEU A 137 -15.59 -2.52 -7.90
N GLU A 138 -15.49 -2.24 -9.19
CA GLU A 138 -14.37 -2.70 -10.03
C GLU A 138 -13.04 -2.03 -9.63
N THR A 139 -13.06 -0.75 -9.25
CA THR A 139 -11.88 -0.06 -8.72
C THR A 139 -11.42 -0.68 -7.41
N ALA A 140 -12.34 -0.95 -6.49
CA ALA A 140 -12.03 -1.60 -5.21
C ALA A 140 -11.52 -3.03 -5.41
N ARG A 141 -12.12 -3.78 -6.35
CA ARG A 141 -11.63 -5.08 -6.77
C ARG A 141 -10.21 -5.00 -7.31
N ALA A 142 -9.91 -4.05 -8.21
CA ALA A 142 -8.57 -3.86 -8.76
C ALA A 142 -7.55 -3.51 -7.66
N ARG A 143 -7.91 -2.66 -6.70
CA ARG A 143 -7.05 -2.34 -5.54
C ARG A 143 -6.81 -3.55 -4.64
N LEU A 144 -7.86 -4.31 -4.33
CA LEU A 144 -7.75 -5.53 -3.55
C LEU A 144 -6.89 -6.55 -4.25
N LEU A 145 -7.13 -6.79 -5.54
CA LEU A 145 -6.30 -7.68 -6.36
C LEU A 145 -4.87 -7.20 -6.36
N SER A 146 -4.61 -5.92 -6.60
CA SER A 146 -3.26 -5.36 -6.52
C SER A 146 -2.62 -5.50 -5.13
N THR A 147 -3.41 -5.50 -4.05
CA THR A 147 -2.88 -5.76 -2.71
C THR A 147 -2.60 -7.25 -2.53
N LEU A 148 -3.52 -8.14 -2.92
CA LEU A 148 -3.29 -9.58 -2.84
C LEU A 148 -2.14 -10.02 -3.73
N THR A 149 -2.04 -9.50 -4.96
CA THR A 149 -0.99 -9.82 -5.92
C THR A 149 0.29 -9.03 -5.66
N GLY A 150 0.22 -7.77 -5.20
CA GLY A 150 1.41 -6.99 -4.84
C GLY A 150 2.03 -7.44 -3.53
N VAL A 151 1.21 -7.96 -2.61
CA VAL A 151 1.71 -8.74 -1.48
C VAL A 151 2.14 -10.13 -1.95
N LEU A 152 1.71 -10.70 -3.09
CA LEU A 152 2.23 -11.99 -3.62
C LEU A 152 3.41 -11.89 -4.59
N GLU A 153 3.67 -10.73 -5.19
CA GLU A 153 4.92 -10.47 -5.92
C GLU A 153 6.08 -10.27 -4.94
N ASP A 154 5.80 -9.98 -3.66
CA ASP A 154 6.76 -9.93 -2.56
C ASP A 154 6.54 -10.93 -1.39
N ILE A 155 5.43 -11.71 -1.33
CA ILE A 155 5.35 -12.93 -0.50
C ILE A 155 6.09 -14.01 -1.30
N GLU A 156 7.41 -13.92 -1.25
CA GLU A 156 8.16 -15.13 -1.00
C GLU A 156 7.57 -15.81 0.25
N PRO A 157 7.33 -17.13 0.23
CA PRO A 157 6.71 -17.85 1.35
C PRO A 157 7.42 -17.49 2.65
N ASP A 158 6.75 -16.75 3.55
CA ASP A 158 7.32 -16.14 4.78
C ASP A 158 8.83 -16.02 4.67
N ALA A 159 9.34 -15.02 3.93
CA ALA A 159 10.78 -14.85 3.72
C ALA A 159 11.52 -15.10 5.04
N VAL A 160 12.07 -16.31 5.15
CA VAL A 160 12.64 -16.79 6.41
C VAL A 160 13.77 -15.82 6.67
N SER A 161 13.67 -15.07 7.77
CA SER A 161 14.65 -14.03 8.06
C SER A 161 16.03 -14.68 8.06
N LEU A 162 16.96 -14.10 7.31
CA LEU A 162 18.35 -14.55 7.29
C LEU A 162 18.83 -14.71 8.74
N GLY A 163 19.37 -15.89 9.06
CA GLY A 163 19.77 -16.29 10.41
C GLY A 163 18.77 -17.19 11.14
N ASP A 164 17.52 -17.31 10.67
CA ASP A 164 16.54 -18.21 11.28
C ASP A 164 16.82 -19.68 10.93
N SER A 165 17.34 -20.40 11.92
CA SER A 165 17.66 -21.83 11.81
C SER A 165 16.47 -22.78 12.03
N ALA A 166 15.28 -22.24 12.36
CA ALA A 166 14.08 -23.01 12.60
C ALA A 166 13.35 -23.41 11.31
N LYS A 167 13.63 -22.78 10.16
CA LYS A 167 12.94 -23.07 8.89
C LYS A 167 13.89 -23.18 7.70
N CYS A 168 13.50 -23.98 6.71
CA CYS A 168 14.22 -24.09 5.45
C CYS A 168 13.87 -22.89 4.53
N HIS A 169 14.85 -22.04 4.22
CA HIS A 169 14.67 -20.84 3.38
C HIS A 169 14.24 -21.15 1.93
N GLY A 170 14.41 -22.39 1.46
CA GLY A 170 13.98 -22.77 0.09
C GLY A 170 12.57 -23.32 -0.03
N CYS A 171 11.94 -23.76 1.08
CA CYS A 171 10.60 -24.35 1.04
C CYS A 171 9.67 -23.91 2.18
N GLY A 172 10.13 -23.08 3.12
CA GLY A 172 9.35 -22.55 4.25
C GLY A 172 9.06 -23.55 5.38
N MET A 173 9.31 -24.85 5.17
CA MET A 173 9.00 -25.89 6.18
C MET A 173 9.91 -25.78 7.40
N SER A 174 9.31 -26.08 8.56
CA SER A 174 9.97 -26.09 9.87
C SER A 174 11.04 -27.17 9.97
N ARG A 175 12.07 -26.93 10.78
CA ARG A 175 13.19 -27.85 11.04
C ARG A 175 12.69 -29.19 11.57
N GLU A 176 11.62 -29.19 12.34
CA GLU A 176 10.98 -30.37 12.93
C GLU A 176 10.39 -31.32 11.86
N CYS A 177 10.15 -30.84 10.64
CA CYS A 177 9.68 -31.65 9.53
C CYS A 177 10.80 -32.51 8.89
N PHE A 178 12.05 -32.35 9.32
CA PHE A 178 13.20 -33.01 8.72
C PHE A 178 13.96 -33.86 9.74
N PHE A 179 14.34 -35.08 9.35
CA PHE A 179 15.19 -35.95 10.17
C PHE A 179 16.64 -35.46 10.27
N GLN A 180 17.10 -34.63 9.32
CA GLN A 180 18.46 -34.10 9.28
C GLN A 180 18.47 -32.61 9.64
N PRO A 181 19.54 -32.11 10.30
CA PRO A 181 19.70 -30.70 10.56
C PRO A 181 19.82 -29.91 9.25
N LEU A 182 19.28 -28.69 9.23
CA LEU A 182 19.39 -27.80 8.09
C LEU A 182 20.86 -27.42 7.83
N LYS A 183 21.25 -27.42 6.57
CA LYS A 183 22.58 -27.03 6.10
C LYS A 183 22.63 -25.53 5.86
N ARG A 184 23.68 -24.88 6.36
CA ARG A 184 23.93 -23.45 6.13
C ARG A 184 24.43 -23.20 4.71
N CYS A 185 24.14 -22.03 4.17
CA CYS A 185 24.75 -21.54 2.96
C CYS A 185 26.28 -21.43 3.16
N ALA A 186 27.06 -22.18 2.38
CA ALA A 186 28.52 -22.18 2.50
C ALA A 186 29.17 -20.83 2.18
N ARG A 187 28.44 -19.95 1.46
CA ARG A 187 28.85 -18.57 1.24
C ARG A 187 28.45 -17.76 2.47
N CYS A 188 27.21 -17.26 2.62
CA CYS A 188 26.90 -16.30 3.70
C CYS A 188 26.78 -16.85 5.13
N GLY A 189 26.57 -18.15 5.34
CA GLY A 189 26.28 -18.72 6.65
C GLY A 189 24.89 -18.42 7.22
N GLU A 190 24.15 -17.46 6.66
CA GLU A 190 22.88 -16.94 7.19
C GLU A 190 21.62 -17.70 6.72
N ALA A 191 21.64 -18.29 5.52
CA ALA A 191 20.48 -19.04 5.01
C ALA A 191 20.60 -20.55 5.31
N PHE A 192 19.48 -21.17 5.68
CA PHE A 192 19.40 -22.58 6.06
C PHE A 192 18.54 -23.40 5.09
N TYR A 193 19.03 -24.57 4.66
CA TYR A 193 18.37 -25.42 3.66
C TYR A 193 18.38 -26.89 4.09
N HIS A 194 17.27 -27.60 3.91
CA HIS A 194 17.24 -29.04 4.16
C HIS A 194 17.94 -29.85 3.05
N SER A 195 18.03 -29.30 1.83
CA SER A 195 18.56 -29.96 0.65
C SER A 195 19.27 -28.99 -0.31
N ARG A 196 20.12 -29.53 -1.20
CA ARG A 196 20.84 -28.73 -2.22
C ARG A 196 19.86 -28.20 -3.27
N GLU A 197 18.77 -28.93 -3.50
CA GLU A 197 17.67 -28.59 -4.40
C GLU A 197 16.95 -27.34 -3.90
N CYS A 198 16.62 -27.28 -2.60
CA CYS A 198 16.05 -26.07 -1.98
C CYS A 198 16.99 -24.87 -2.06
N GLN A 199 18.31 -25.09 -1.85
CA GLN A 199 19.29 -24.01 -2.03
C GLN A 199 19.31 -23.50 -3.47
N LYS A 200 19.35 -24.39 -4.47
CA LYS A 200 19.35 -24.01 -5.89
C LYS A 200 18.06 -23.28 -6.28
N LYS A 201 16.90 -23.72 -5.75
CA LYS A 201 15.61 -23.07 -5.99
C LYS A 201 15.58 -21.65 -5.44
N HIS A 202 16.01 -21.47 -4.18
CA HIS A 202 16.10 -20.15 -3.54
C HIS A 202 17.26 -19.29 -4.06
N TRP A 203 18.24 -19.86 -4.75
CA TRP A 203 19.47 -19.16 -5.14
C TRP A 203 19.22 -17.88 -5.95
N LYS A 204 18.17 -17.83 -6.78
CA LYS A 204 17.85 -16.64 -7.58
C LYS A 204 17.59 -15.42 -6.69
N HIS A 205 16.86 -15.61 -5.58
CA HIS A 205 16.52 -14.55 -4.62
C HIS A 205 17.58 -14.39 -3.54
N HIS A 206 18.24 -15.48 -3.15
CA HIS A 206 19.30 -15.43 -2.15
C HIS A 206 20.59 -14.81 -2.67
N LYS A 207 20.96 -15.04 -3.94
CA LYS A 207 22.26 -14.63 -4.53
C LYS A 207 22.55 -13.13 -4.34
N PRO A 208 21.61 -12.19 -4.57
CA PRO A 208 21.81 -10.77 -4.28
C PRO A 208 22.17 -10.48 -2.82
N MET A 209 21.60 -11.23 -1.87
CA MET A 209 21.81 -11.03 -0.42
C MET A 209 22.96 -11.88 0.14
N CYS A 210 23.48 -12.83 -0.64
CA CYS A 210 24.46 -13.81 -0.20
C CYS A 210 25.87 -13.19 -0.10
N CYS A 211 26.11 -12.43 0.97
CA CYS A 211 27.38 -11.79 1.30
C CYS A 211 28.33 -12.75 2.03
N THR A 212 29.65 -12.59 1.86
CA THR A 212 30.66 -13.48 2.48
C THR A 212 30.72 -13.26 4.01
N PRO A 213 30.80 -14.31 4.85
CA PRO A 213 30.87 -14.20 6.30
C PRO A 213 32.16 -13.49 6.66
N GLY A 214 32.00 -12.31 7.26
CA GLY A 214 33.07 -11.33 7.48
C GLY A 214 32.76 -9.96 6.86
N ALA A 215 31.92 -9.91 5.82
CA ALA A 215 31.22 -8.68 5.47
C ALA A 215 30.01 -8.57 6.41
N SER A 216 30.01 -7.59 7.30
CA SER A 216 28.85 -7.31 8.16
C SER A 216 27.58 -7.31 7.30
N PRO A 217 26.48 -7.95 7.74
CA PRO A 217 25.24 -7.96 6.98
C PRO A 217 24.95 -6.53 6.58
N SER A 218 24.81 -6.29 5.27
CA SER A 218 24.53 -4.96 4.77
C SER A 218 23.23 -4.50 5.42
N LEU A 219 23.35 -3.56 6.34
CA LEU A 219 22.19 -2.91 6.90
C LEU A 219 21.63 -2.01 5.80
N ASN A 220 20.35 -2.20 5.47
CA ASN A 220 19.65 -1.21 4.66
C ASN A 220 19.73 0.17 5.36
N ALA A 221 19.53 1.25 4.60
CA ALA A 221 19.70 2.60 5.12
C ALA A 221 18.89 2.89 6.39
N HIS A 222 17.67 2.34 6.47
CA HIS A 222 16.80 2.45 7.63
C HIS A 222 17.40 1.80 8.88
N ASN A 223 17.82 0.54 8.78
CA ASN A 223 18.42 -0.19 9.89
C ASN A 223 19.75 0.45 10.30
N TYR A 224 20.57 0.90 9.34
CA TYR A 224 21.82 1.57 9.63
C TYR A 224 21.58 2.86 10.43
N TYR A 225 20.69 3.72 9.95
CA TYR A 225 20.34 4.97 10.62
C TYR A 225 19.78 4.74 12.04
N ASN A 226 18.98 3.69 12.23
CA ASN A 226 18.36 3.41 13.53
C ASN A 226 19.28 2.70 14.53
N THR A 227 20.28 1.95 14.06
CA THR A 227 21.09 1.07 14.93
C THR A 227 22.58 1.43 15.00
N LYS A 228 23.17 1.89 13.89
CA LYS A 228 24.62 2.16 13.79
C LYS A 228 24.93 3.64 13.90
N ALA A 229 24.25 4.50 13.14
CA ALA A 229 24.47 5.94 13.18
C ALA A 229 24.39 6.54 14.61
N PRO A 230 23.47 6.11 15.51
CA PRO A 230 23.41 6.65 16.86
C PRO A 230 24.56 6.20 17.77
N THR A 231 25.42 5.28 17.32
CA THR A 231 26.60 4.80 18.06
C THR A 231 27.92 5.35 17.52
N ASP A 232 27.89 6.00 16.35
CA ASP A 232 29.05 6.60 15.70
C ASP A 232 29.17 8.08 16.13
N PRO A 233 30.29 8.52 16.74
CA PRO A 233 30.44 9.91 17.20
C PRO A 233 30.31 10.98 16.11
N GLU A 234 30.77 10.69 14.89
CA GLU A 234 30.67 11.65 13.77
C GLU A 234 29.22 11.74 13.28
N ALA A 235 28.54 10.61 13.18
CA ALA A 235 27.12 10.57 12.82
C ALA A 235 26.26 11.24 13.90
N GLN A 236 26.56 11.04 15.19
CA GLN A 236 25.92 11.75 16.30
C GLN A 236 26.07 13.26 16.15
N ALA A 237 27.29 13.76 15.91
CA ALA A 237 27.53 15.19 15.71
C ALA A 237 26.73 15.75 14.52
N LEU A 238 26.64 14.99 13.42
CA LEU A 238 25.80 15.33 12.28
C LEU A 238 24.30 15.34 12.65
N MET A 239 23.84 14.34 13.40
CA MET A 239 22.45 14.28 13.88
C MET A 239 22.10 15.46 14.79
N SER A 240 23.01 15.87 15.68
CA SER A 240 22.87 17.08 16.51
C SER A 240 22.76 18.33 15.65
N ALA A 241 23.65 18.48 14.65
CA ALA A 241 23.64 19.62 13.73
C ALA A 241 22.34 19.69 12.91
N LEU A 242 21.77 18.54 12.58
CA LEU A 242 20.47 18.41 11.89
C LEU A 242 19.28 18.40 12.87
N ARG A 243 19.51 18.56 14.18
CA ARG A 243 18.48 18.56 15.24
C ARG A 243 17.61 17.30 15.29
N LEU A 244 18.16 16.16 14.90
CA LEU A 244 17.44 14.87 14.85
C LEU A 244 17.28 14.21 16.24
N GLU A 245 17.87 14.82 17.27
CA GLU A 245 17.76 14.38 18.66
C GLU A 245 16.34 14.55 19.21
N GLY A 246 15.93 13.67 20.12
CA GLY A 246 14.63 13.77 20.80
C GLY A 246 13.37 13.59 19.95
N HIS A 247 13.47 13.37 18.63
CA HIS A 247 12.28 13.16 17.80
C HIS A 247 11.59 11.83 18.18
N PRO A 248 10.29 11.84 18.54
CA PRO A 248 9.59 10.64 19.02
C PRO A 248 9.51 9.54 17.95
N ASN A 249 9.51 9.93 16.68
CA ASN A 249 9.49 9.03 15.52
C ASN A 249 10.89 8.93 14.88
N ARG A 250 11.85 8.30 15.57
CA ARG A 250 13.15 7.97 14.95
C ARG A 250 13.06 6.93 13.84
N GLY A 251 11.94 6.20 13.73
CA GLY A 251 11.80 5.01 12.90
C GLY A 251 11.77 5.19 11.38
N GLY A 252 12.34 6.25 10.79
CA GLY A 252 12.33 6.46 9.34
C GLY A 252 13.51 7.28 8.81
N THR A 253 13.79 7.14 7.52
CA THR A 253 14.88 7.85 6.80
C THR A 253 14.43 9.17 6.17
N ALA A 254 13.11 9.43 6.09
CA ALA A 254 12.57 10.61 5.42
C ALA A 254 12.99 11.93 6.08
N LEU A 255 12.80 12.08 7.39
CA LEU A 255 13.19 13.28 8.14
C LEU A 255 14.71 13.58 8.09
N PRO A 256 15.62 12.62 8.38
CA PRO A 256 17.05 12.88 8.27
C PRO A 256 17.48 13.23 6.84
N LEU A 257 16.93 12.56 5.83
CA LEU A 257 17.21 12.86 4.42
C LEU A 257 16.77 14.28 4.08
N HIS A 258 15.56 14.65 4.47
CA HIS A 258 14.99 15.98 4.23
C HIS A 258 15.84 17.10 4.84
N ARG A 259 16.35 16.91 6.05
CA ARG A 259 17.19 17.90 6.74
C ARG A 259 18.61 18.00 6.18
N LEU A 260 19.19 16.87 5.73
CA LEU A 260 20.45 16.88 4.99
C LEU A 260 20.31 17.74 3.73
N ILE A 261 19.24 17.55 2.97
CA ILE A 261 18.97 18.31 1.75
C ILE A 261 18.74 19.79 2.07
N LEU A 262 17.85 20.09 3.04
CA LEU A 262 17.51 21.46 3.44
C LEU A 262 18.74 22.30 3.78
N THR A 263 19.69 21.68 4.49
CA THR A 263 20.92 22.34 4.95
C THR A 263 22.08 22.24 3.93
N GLY A 264 21.85 21.62 2.77
CA GLY A 264 22.87 21.41 1.74
C GLY A 264 24.01 20.48 2.15
N GLN A 265 23.75 19.63 3.14
CA GLN A 265 24.72 18.68 3.70
C GLN A 265 24.57 17.26 3.13
N ASP A 266 23.73 17.07 2.11
CA ASP A 266 23.47 15.79 1.46
C ASP A 266 24.61 15.34 0.52
N THR A 267 25.86 15.43 0.96
CA THR A 267 27.01 14.91 0.21
C THR A 267 27.09 13.39 0.33
N PRO A 268 27.71 12.67 -0.63
CA PRO A 268 27.86 11.21 -0.54
C PRO A 268 28.50 10.75 0.77
N GLU A 269 29.45 11.50 1.32
CA GLU A 269 30.13 11.20 2.57
C GLU A 269 29.16 11.27 3.76
N LYS A 270 28.36 12.32 3.86
CA LYS A 270 27.38 12.50 4.95
C LYS A 270 26.18 11.58 4.79
N MET A 271 25.79 11.27 3.56
CA MET A 271 24.78 10.25 3.26
C MET A 271 25.26 8.87 3.72
N ARG A 272 26.50 8.47 3.41
CA ARG A 272 27.09 7.22 3.91
C ARG A 272 27.24 7.20 5.42
N LEU A 273 27.60 8.32 6.01
CA LEU A 273 27.76 8.44 7.47
C LEU A 273 26.42 8.20 8.20
N LEU A 274 25.32 8.73 7.66
CA LEU A 274 24.01 8.66 8.33
C LEU A 274 23.20 7.41 7.96
N PHE A 275 23.32 6.94 6.72
CA PHE A 275 22.52 5.86 6.13
C PHE A 275 23.33 4.62 5.76
N GLY A 276 24.63 4.62 6.04
CA GLY A 276 25.52 3.51 5.76
C GLY A 276 26.06 3.47 4.33
N PRO A 277 27.08 2.64 4.08
CA PRO A 277 27.81 2.60 2.81
C PRO A 277 26.96 2.15 1.61
N GLN A 278 25.78 1.56 1.85
CA GLN A 278 24.88 1.06 0.81
C GLN A 278 23.60 1.88 0.68
N TYR A 279 23.60 3.14 1.16
CA TYR A 279 22.43 4.00 1.00
C TYR A 279 22.02 4.16 -0.48
N GLU A 280 22.98 4.12 -1.42
CA GLU A 280 22.72 4.30 -2.85
C GLU A 280 21.77 3.25 -3.44
N SER A 281 21.74 2.03 -2.89
CA SER A 281 20.80 0.99 -3.37
C SER A 281 19.38 1.13 -2.81
N THR A 282 19.19 1.97 -1.80
CA THR A 282 17.91 2.05 -1.05
C THR A 282 17.31 3.44 -1.01
N LEU A 283 18.10 4.50 -1.14
CA LEU A 283 17.67 5.89 -0.97
C LEU A 283 17.98 6.79 -2.18
N THR A 284 18.60 6.29 -3.25
CA THR A 284 18.96 7.16 -4.40
C THR A 284 17.72 7.82 -5.01
N GLU A 285 16.67 7.05 -5.28
CA GLU A 285 15.43 7.60 -5.85
C GLU A 285 14.74 8.58 -4.89
N ASP A 286 14.65 8.25 -3.60
CA ASP A 286 14.08 9.14 -2.58
C ASP A 286 14.88 10.43 -2.44
N HIS A 287 16.21 10.34 -2.47
CA HIS A 287 17.12 11.47 -2.41
C HIS A 287 16.94 12.37 -3.63
N GLU A 288 16.99 11.81 -4.84
CA GLU A 288 16.80 12.56 -6.09
C GLU A 288 15.42 13.25 -6.13
N ASN A 289 14.35 12.54 -5.76
CA ASN A 289 13.00 13.10 -5.73
C ASN A 289 12.85 14.21 -4.69
N ALA A 290 13.37 14.00 -3.48
CA ALA A 290 13.35 15.01 -2.43
C ALA A 290 14.19 16.24 -2.84
N ARG A 291 15.31 16.03 -3.53
CA ARG A 291 16.16 17.11 -4.06
C ARG A 291 15.43 17.99 -5.05
N VAL A 292 14.84 17.38 -6.07
CA VAL A 292 14.07 18.09 -7.08
C VAL A 292 12.88 18.81 -6.43
N GLY A 293 12.20 18.15 -5.48
CA GLY A 293 11.12 18.78 -4.70
C GLY A 293 11.54 20.07 -3.99
N TYR A 294 12.74 20.10 -3.40
CA TYR A 294 13.30 21.29 -2.75
C TYR A 294 13.72 22.39 -3.72
N LEU A 295 14.30 22.00 -4.87
CA LEU A 295 14.72 22.92 -5.92
C LEU A 295 13.53 23.58 -6.63
N LEU A 296 12.38 22.92 -6.66
CA LEU A 296 11.13 23.45 -7.22
C LEU A 296 10.51 24.57 -6.37
N ASP A 297 10.93 24.71 -5.11
CA ASP A 297 10.40 25.69 -4.15
C ASP A 297 8.85 25.75 -4.13
N PRO A 298 8.20 24.66 -3.68
CA PRO A 298 6.78 24.46 -3.87
C PRO A 298 5.96 25.51 -3.10
N PRO A 299 4.94 26.13 -3.75
CA PRO A 299 4.20 27.23 -3.17
C PRO A 299 3.23 26.75 -2.07
N PRO A 300 2.74 27.67 -1.21
CA PRO A 300 1.56 27.41 -0.39
C PRO A 300 0.41 26.85 -1.25
N GLY A 301 -0.36 25.92 -0.69
CA GLY A 301 -1.40 25.21 -1.43
C GLY A 301 -0.95 23.91 -2.10
N SER A 302 0.35 23.63 -2.15
CA SER A 302 0.87 22.33 -2.59
C SER A 302 0.96 21.30 -1.45
N PRO A 303 0.69 20.01 -1.71
CA PRO A 303 0.95 18.94 -0.73
C PRO A 303 2.38 18.95 -0.19
N TRP A 304 3.37 19.19 -1.06
CA TRP A 304 4.77 19.20 -0.68
C TRP A 304 5.13 20.37 0.24
N HIS A 305 4.50 21.54 0.06
CA HIS A 305 4.68 22.67 0.99
C HIS A 305 4.19 22.31 2.40
N VAL A 306 3.04 21.65 2.51
CA VAL A 306 2.49 21.21 3.80
C VAL A 306 3.37 20.16 4.46
N LEU A 307 3.83 19.17 3.69
CA LEU A 307 4.76 18.16 4.15
C LEU A 307 6.09 18.79 4.61
N ASN A 308 6.62 19.75 3.85
CA ASN A 308 7.81 20.50 4.23
C ASN A 308 7.57 21.27 5.52
N ALA A 309 6.44 21.95 5.69
CA ALA A 309 6.12 22.70 6.90
C ALA A 309 6.07 21.79 8.15
N PHE A 310 5.63 20.53 7.99
CA PHE A 310 5.63 19.54 9.06
C PHE A 310 7.05 19.06 9.44
N MET A 311 7.90 18.82 8.44
CA MET A 311 9.27 18.32 8.67
C MET A 311 10.28 19.43 9.00
N ASN A 312 9.99 20.67 8.63
CA ASN A 312 10.88 21.80 8.78
C ASN A 312 11.01 22.20 10.25
N ASP A 313 12.24 22.26 10.73
CA ASP A 313 12.56 22.92 11.98
C ASP A 313 12.89 24.38 11.64
N PRO A 314 12.14 25.38 12.14
CA PRO A 314 12.33 26.78 11.79
C PRO A 314 13.71 27.33 12.19
N SER A 315 14.43 26.62 13.06
CA SER A 315 15.80 26.97 13.44
C SER A 315 16.88 26.49 12.47
N LEU A 316 16.54 25.58 11.55
CA LEU A 316 17.47 25.14 10.51
C LEU A 316 17.46 26.16 9.37
N VAL A 317 18.66 26.65 9.02
CA VAL A 317 18.83 27.57 7.89
C VAL A 317 18.72 26.78 6.59
N ARG A 318 17.79 27.17 5.72
CA ARG A 318 17.70 26.62 4.35
C ARG A 318 18.93 27.08 3.56
N SER A 319 19.78 26.13 3.20
CA SER A 319 21.06 26.35 2.50
C SER A 319 21.33 25.23 1.50
N LEU A 320 20.42 25.05 0.53
CA LEU A 320 20.55 24.01 -0.50
C LEU A 320 21.88 24.15 -1.26
N ARG A 321 22.62 23.05 -1.49
CA ARG A 321 23.74 23.09 -2.45
C ARG A 321 23.22 23.38 -3.87
N PRO A 322 24.06 23.95 -4.76
CA PRO A 322 23.69 24.17 -6.15
C PRO A 322 23.17 22.90 -6.85
N ALA A 323 22.21 23.09 -7.75
CA ALA A 323 21.68 22.02 -8.57
C ALA A 323 22.72 21.52 -9.58
N THR A 324 22.83 20.20 -9.73
CA THR A 324 23.55 19.55 -10.83
C THR A 324 22.79 19.73 -12.14
N GLU A 325 23.43 19.47 -13.29
CA GLU A 325 22.75 19.55 -14.59
C GLU A 325 21.59 18.55 -14.72
N ALA A 326 21.74 17.33 -14.17
CA ALA A 326 20.65 16.35 -14.15
C ALA A 326 19.47 16.83 -13.29
N GLU A 327 19.74 17.42 -12.12
CA GLU A 327 18.71 18.02 -11.27
C GLU A 327 17.98 19.18 -11.99
N LYS A 328 18.71 20.05 -12.70
CA LYS A 328 18.12 21.14 -13.50
C LYS A 328 17.21 20.62 -14.61
N GLN A 329 17.66 19.60 -15.36
CA GLN A 329 16.86 18.99 -16.40
C GLN A 329 15.58 18.37 -15.83
N LYS A 330 15.67 17.71 -14.67
CA LYS A 330 14.52 17.13 -13.98
C LYS A 330 13.55 18.19 -13.46
N VAL A 331 14.06 19.29 -12.93
CA VAL A 331 13.25 20.45 -12.52
C VAL A 331 12.47 21.01 -13.72
N GLU A 332 13.11 21.19 -14.87
CA GLU A 332 12.45 21.68 -16.08
C GLU A 332 11.34 20.71 -16.55
N GLU A 333 11.64 19.41 -16.60
CA GLU A 333 10.64 18.38 -16.93
C GLU A 333 9.42 18.45 -15.99
N VAL A 334 9.65 18.63 -14.68
CA VAL A 334 8.57 18.79 -13.71
C VAL A 334 7.77 20.08 -13.98
N ARG A 335 8.43 21.19 -14.30
CA ARG A 335 7.76 22.47 -14.62
C ARG A 335 6.90 22.37 -15.87
N GLU A 336 7.35 21.66 -16.91
CA GLU A 336 6.56 21.39 -18.11
C GLU A 336 5.27 20.64 -17.76
N ILE A 337 5.36 19.58 -16.95
CA ILE A 337 4.18 18.82 -16.51
C ILE A 337 3.25 19.70 -15.65
N GLN A 338 3.79 20.52 -14.73
CA GLN A 338 2.99 21.47 -13.97
C GLN A 338 2.22 22.45 -14.87
N ALA A 339 2.82 22.90 -15.98
CA ALA A 339 2.15 23.76 -16.94
C ALA A 339 0.98 23.04 -17.64
N LEU A 340 1.16 21.77 -18.02
CA LEU A 340 0.08 20.95 -18.59
C LEU A 340 -1.06 20.73 -17.59
N ILE A 341 -0.75 20.44 -16.32
CA ILE A 341 -1.77 20.30 -15.28
C ILE A 341 -2.54 21.61 -15.10
N ARG A 342 -1.84 22.75 -15.00
CA ARG A 342 -2.49 24.07 -14.87
C ARG A 342 -3.37 24.41 -16.07
N LEU A 343 -2.92 24.14 -17.29
CA LEU A 343 -3.69 24.38 -18.50
C LEU A 343 -4.99 23.58 -18.51
N ARG A 344 -4.93 22.32 -18.06
CA ARG A 344 -6.07 21.40 -18.09
C ARG A 344 -7.06 21.63 -16.94
N VAL A 345 -6.56 21.76 -15.72
CA VAL A 345 -7.38 21.74 -14.49
C VAL A 345 -7.67 23.15 -13.99
N GLY A 346 -6.77 24.10 -14.27
CA GLY A 346 -6.76 25.44 -13.70
C GLY A 346 -5.83 25.55 -12.48
N ALA A 347 -5.48 26.79 -12.10
CA ALA A 347 -4.65 27.05 -10.93
C ALA A 347 -5.40 26.75 -9.61
N GLY A 348 -4.67 26.24 -8.60
CA GLY A 348 -5.21 25.98 -7.26
C GLY A 348 -6.21 24.81 -7.18
N LYS A 349 -6.19 23.90 -8.15
CA LYS A 349 -7.09 22.75 -8.22
C LYS A 349 -6.30 21.45 -8.35
N SER A 350 -6.74 20.41 -7.64
CA SER A 350 -6.18 19.06 -7.78
C SER A 350 -6.65 18.39 -9.08
N PRO A 351 -5.76 17.73 -9.84
CA PRO A 351 -6.15 16.94 -11.00
C PRO A 351 -6.97 15.70 -10.58
N SER A 352 -8.01 15.36 -11.35
CA SER A 352 -8.68 14.06 -11.21
C SER A 352 -7.87 12.93 -11.84
N SER A 353 -8.23 11.67 -11.58
CA SER A 353 -7.64 10.51 -12.26
C SER A 353 -7.80 10.57 -13.78
N ALA A 354 -8.92 11.12 -14.27
CA ALA A 354 -9.16 11.33 -15.70
C ALA A 354 -8.22 12.40 -16.28
N ASP A 355 -7.94 13.46 -15.52
CA ASP A 355 -6.99 14.50 -15.92
C ASP A 355 -5.56 13.97 -16.01
N MET A 356 -5.14 13.21 -14.99
CA MET A 356 -3.85 12.53 -14.98
C MET A 356 -3.68 11.65 -16.20
N GLN A 357 -4.64 10.77 -16.48
CA GLN A 357 -4.55 9.87 -17.65
C GLN A 357 -4.49 10.66 -18.96
N ALA A 358 -5.28 11.72 -19.10
CA ALA A 358 -5.28 12.53 -20.31
C ALA A 358 -3.95 13.26 -20.53
N ILE A 359 -3.36 13.83 -19.47
CA ILE A 359 -2.05 14.48 -19.51
C ILE A 359 -0.96 13.45 -19.80
N LEU A 360 -0.94 12.33 -19.10
CA LEU A 360 0.09 11.31 -19.30
C LEU A 360 0.07 10.77 -20.73
N LYS A 361 -1.10 10.52 -21.32
CA LYS A 361 -1.23 10.05 -22.71
C LYS A 361 -0.64 11.02 -23.74
N THR A 362 -0.44 12.30 -23.43
CA THR A 362 0.24 13.23 -24.38
C THR A 362 1.72 12.93 -24.55
N PHE A 363 2.34 12.15 -23.65
CA PHE A 363 3.73 11.70 -23.74
C PHE A 363 3.91 10.43 -24.58
N GLY A 364 2.85 9.96 -25.25
CA GLY A 364 2.91 8.83 -26.18
C GLY A 364 2.83 7.46 -25.50
N PRO A 365 3.28 6.38 -26.17
CA PRO A 365 3.08 5.01 -25.70
C PRO A 365 3.83 4.68 -24.39
N ASN A 366 4.89 5.43 -24.08
CA ASN A 366 5.71 5.23 -22.88
C ASN A 366 5.29 6.13 -21.71
N TRP A 367 4.05 6.61 -21.69
CA TRP A 367 3.57 7.54 -20.68
C TRP A 367 3.72 7.02 -19.24
N SER A 368 3.70 5.70 -19.02
CA SER A 368 3.87 5.09 -17.70
C SER A 368 5.20 5.45 -17.05
N THR A 369 6.26 5.67 -17.85
CA THR A 369 7.58 6.11 -17.37
C THR A 369 7.56 7.55 -16.84
N LYS A 370 6.54 8.34 -17.19
CA LYS A 370 6.35 9.72 -16.73
C LYS A 370 5.51 9.81 -15.45
N LEU A 371 4.92 8.70 -15.00
CA LEU A 371 4.07 8.70 -13.81
C LEU A 371 4.79 9.23 -12.55
N PRO A 372 6.05 8.83 -12.25
CA PRO A 372 6.76 9.41 -11.09
C PRO A 372 6.98 10.92 -11.21
N THR A 373 7.39 11.40 -12.39
CA THR A 373 7.57 12.84 -12.65
C THR A 373 6.23 13.60 -12.53
N TYR A 374 5.13 13.02 -13.01
CA TYR A 374 3.80 13.60 -12.88
C TYR A 374 3.37 13.70 -11.42
N THR A 375 3.56 12.65 -10.63
CA THR A 375 3.26 12.66 -9.20
C THR A 375 4.04 13.75 -8.48
N LEU A 376 5.34 13.88 -8.76
CA LEU A 376 6.17 14.95 -8.22
C LEU A 376 5.66 16.33 -8.66
N ALA A 377 5.31 16.50 -9.95
CA ALA A 377 4.77 17.75 -10.49
C ALA A 377 3.47 18.18 -9.80
N ALA A 378 2.50 17.26 -9.67
CA ALA A 378 1.26 17.50 -8.97
C ALA A 378 1.53 17.88 -7.50
N ASN A 379 2.34 17.10 -6.78
CA ASN A 379 2.60 17.32 -5.36
C ASN A 379 3.34 18.64 -5.06
N THR A 380 4.09 19.17 -6.03
CA THR A 380 4.90 20.39 -5.88
C THR A 380 4.26 21.65 -6.49
N MET A 381 3.05 21.55 -7.04
CA MET A 381 2.28 22.71 -7.50
C MET A 381 1.12 23.05 -6.56
N ASP A 382 0.64 24.29 -6.62
CA ASP A 382 -0.55 24.71 -5.88
C ASP A 382 -1.79 23.94 -6.35
N GLN A 383 -2.38 23.20 -5.41
CA GLN A 383 -3.61 22.42 -5.56
C GLN A 383 -4.73 22.93 -4.62
N GLY A 384 -4.53 24.07 -3.95
CA GLY A 384 -5.48 24.60 -2.97
C GLY A 384 -5.49 23.86 -1.63
N VAL A 385 -4.43 23.12 -1.30
CA VAL A 385 -4.32 22.40 -0.02
C VAL A 385 -4.21 23.39 1.15
N PRO A 386 -5.11 23.35 2.15
CA PRO A 386 -5.06 24.27 3.27
C PRO A 386 -3.85 24.01 4.16
N ALA A 387 -3.16 25.07 4.60
CA ALA A 387 -1.97 25.00 5.45
C ALA A 387 -2.20 24.34 6.83
N GLY A 388 -3.46 24.14 7.25
CA GLY A 388 -3.84 23.55 8.54
C GLY A 388 -4.23 22.06 8.52
N GLY A 389 -4.22 21.40 7.35
CA GLY A 389 -4.88 20.10 7.16
C GLY A 389 -4.30 18.90 7.94
N TYR A 390 -3.09 18.99 8.49
CA TYR A 390 -2.39 17.84 9.12
C TYR A 390 -2.31 17.88 10.65
N ARG A 391 -3.01 18.79 11.33
CA ARG A 391 -2.90 18.93 12.80
C ARG A 391 -3.54 17.78 13.62
N SER A 392 -4.03 16.69 13.00
CA SER A 392 -4.86 15.70 13.72
C SER A 392 -4.71 14.24 13.26
N PHE A 393 -3.53 13.81 12.81
CA PHE A 393 -3.24 12.38 12.61
C PHE A 393 -2.32 11.83 13.71
#